data_AF-A0A7C3YNM4-F1
#
_entry.id   AF-A0A7C3YNM4-F1
#
_cell.length_a   1.000
_cell.length_b   1.000
_cell.length_c   1.000
_cell.angle_alpha   90.00
_cell.angle_beta   90.00
_cell.angle_gamma   90.00
#
_symmetry.space_group_name_H-M   'P 1'
#
loop_
_entity.id
_entity.type
_entity.pdbx_description
1 polymer ?
#
loop_
_entity_poly.entity_id
_entity_poly.type
_entity_poly.pdbx_seq_one_letter_code
_entity_poly.pdbx_strand_id
1 'polypeptide(L)'
;MVRLDMTHESMRHYYRGRVFESTGELNIAIEEYQKSIELGANYADVHNALGRVYAKIGRFEDAIREFKYALQLNPQYLEAQRNLVEIESKLPLIRKEDLTQSKQQESISQIQKTEFIGKTTSAELIKKTVEISLIKVLISLSLIVLLIIVGIYFLPKLILKEKIVSVGLPSSNITGITYSNRKLWACDLLKQEIYQWDEIRNRDFILKNTYHTDIFPLSITFDGNYLYTCDTWNNKIYRHIPDNKLTIVKKYDI
;
A
#
# COMPACT_ATOMS: atom_id res chain seq x y z
N MET A 1 0.46 36.17 15.99
CA MET A 1 1.22 34.90 15.95
C MET A 1 0.35 33.89 15.22
N VAL A 2 0.79 33.40 14.04
CA VAL A 2 0.06 32.31 13.38
C VAL A 2 0.34 31.04 14.19
N ARG A 3 -0.71 30.33 14.62
CA ARG A 3 -0.57 29.03 15.27
C ARG A 3 0.03 28.03 14.29
N LEU A 4 1.21 27.51 14.58
CA LEU A 4 1.83 26.42 13.82
C LEU A 4 0.91 25.20 13.77
N ASP A 5 0.22 24.93 14.87
CA ASP A 5 -0.82 23.90 15.06
C ASP A 5 -1.81 23.85 13.87
N MET A 6 -2.33 25.01 13.45
CA MET A 6 -3.32 25.10 12.35
C MET A 6 -2.71 24.66 11.02
N THR A 7 -1.45 25.00 10.77
CA THR A 7 -0.74 24.60 9.54
C THR A 7 -0.45 23.11 9.51
N HIS A 8 -0.08 22.50 10.65
CA HIS A 8 0.15 21.05 10.73
C HIS A 8 -1.16 20.25 10.60
N GLU A 9 -2.25 20.71 11.21
CA GLU A 9 -3.54 20.03 11.11
C GLU A 9 -4.14 20.15 9.70
N SER A 10 -4.10 21.34 9.12
CA SER A 10 -4.51 21.59 7.73
C SER A 10 -3.68 20.74 6.74
N MET A 11 -2.36 20.68 6.91
CA MET A 11 -1.46 19.91 6.05
C MET A 11 -1.67 18.38 6.20
N ARG A 12 -1.99 17.90 7.40
CA ARG A 12 -2.39 16.49 7.66
C ARG A 12 -3.58 16.10 6.79
N HIS A 13 -4.63 16.90 6.79
CA HIS A 13 -5.82 16.68 5.96
C HIS A 13 -5.53 16.73 4.45
N TYR A 14 -4.65 17.62 4.00
CA TYR A 14 -4.18 17.61 2.60
C TYR A 14 -3.46 16.29 2.22
N TYR A 15 -2.55 15.77 3.06
CA TYR A 15 -1.87 14.50 2.75
C TYR A 15 -2.81 13.30 2.83
N ARG A 16 -3.81 13.31 3.73
CA ARG A 16 -4.90 12.32 3.75
C ARG A 16 -5.71 12.34 2.46
N GLY A 17 -6.14 13.52 2.02
CA GLY A 17 -6.84 13.71 0.74
C GLY A 17 -6.05 13.14 -0.44
N ARG A 18 -4.72 13.29 -0.45
CA ARG A 18 -3.85 12.68 -1.48
C ARG A 18 -3.82 11.15 -1.44
N VAL A 19 -3.87 10.54 -0.25
CA VAL A 19 -3.95 9.07 -0.13
C VAL A 19 -5.28 8.57 -0.69
N PHE A 20 -6.41 9.14 -0.24
CA PHE A 20 -7.73 8.76 -0.73
C PHE A 20 -7.93 9.10 -2.22
N GLU A 21 -7.33 10.17 -2.74
CA GLU A 21 -7.29 10.45 -4.19
C GLU A 21 -6.53 9.36 -4.97
N SER A 22 -5.48 8.78 -4.39
CA SER A 22 -4.64 7.75 -5.02
C SER A 22 -5.26 6.35 -4.99
N THR A 23 -6.08 6.04 -3.99
CA THR A 23 -6.80 4.76 -3.87
C THR A 23 -8.17 4.76 -4.56
N GLY A 24 -8.64 5.90 -5.07
CA GLY A 24 -9.94 6.04 -5.71
C GLY A 24 -11.10 6.30 -4.75
N GLU A 25 -10.81 6.55 -3.47
CA GLU A 25 -11.77 6.88 -2.41
C GLU A 25 -12.18 8.37 -2.50
N LEU A 26 -12.63 8.80 -3.69
CA LEU A 26 -12.67 10.20 -4.12
C LEU A 26 -13.57 11.12 -3.27
N ASN A 27 -14.66 10.61 -2.70
CA ASN A 27 -15.53 11.40 -1.81
C ASN A 27 -14.81 11.74 -0.49
N ILE A 28 -14.09 10.78 0.09
CA ILE A 28 -13.26 11.00 1.29
C ILE A 28 -12.13 11.98 0.95
N ALA A 29 -11.53 11.88 -0.23
CA ALA A 29 -10.53 12.83 -0.69
C ALA A 29 -11.06 14.28 -0.77
N ILE A 30 -12.31 14.48 -1.20
CA ILE A 30 -12.98 15.79 -1.19
C ILE A 30 -13.16 16.30 0.23
N GLU A 31 -13.71 15.48 1.14
CA GLU A 31 -13.94 15.87 2.55
C GLU A 31 -12.62 16.27 3.24
N GLU A 32 -11.55 15.51 3.00
CA GLU A 32 -10.21 15.79 3.53
C GLU A 32 -9.60 17.09 2.95
N TYR A 33 -9.68 17.31 1.64
CA TYR A 33 -9.20 18.57 1.05
C TYR A 33 -10.03 19.78 1.50
N GLN A 34 -11.34 19.64 1.64
CA GLN A 34 -12.21 20.67 2.21
C GLN A 34 -11.82 20.97 3.67
N LYS A 35 -11.59 19.93 4.49
CA LYS A 35 -11.15 20.10 5.88
C LYS A 35 -9.80 20.81 5.98
N SER A 36 -8.89 20.52 5.05
CA SER A 36 -7.61 21.23 4.94
C SER A 36 -7.78 22.73 4.69
N ILE A 37 -8.68 23.12 3.78
CA ILE A 37 -9.02 24.51 3.46
C ILE A 37 -9.72 25.20 4.65
N GLU A 38 -10.69 24.55 5.29
CA GLU A 38 -11.36 25.07 6.51
C GLU A 38 -10.39 25.38 7.65
N LEU A 39 -9.33 24.58 7.79
CA LEU A 39 -8.27 24.77 8.79
C LEU A 39 -7.20 25.80 8.36
N GLY A 40 -7.37 26.44 7.21
CA GLY A 40 -6.52 27.54 6.74
C GLY A 40 -5.44 27.17 5.72
N ALA A 41 -5.58 26.07 4.96
CA ALA A 41 -4.73 25.85 3.79
C ALA A 41 -4.99 26.94 2.73
N ASN A 42 -4.11 27.94 2.69
CA ASN A 42 -4.14 29.01 1.69
C ASN A 42 -2.95 28.89 0.72
N TYR A 43 -2.78 27.69 0.14
CA TYR A 43 -1.74 27.38 -0.84
C TYR A 43 -2.36 26.69 -2.07
N ALA A 44 -1.79 26.95 -3.25
CA ALA A 44 -2.44 26.58 -4.51
C ALA A 44 -2.67 25.06 -4.68
N ASP A 45 -1.81 24.22 -4.07
CA ASP A 45 -1.85 22.76 -4.23
C ASP A 45 -3.11 22.10 -3.66
N VAL A 46 -3.71 22.61 -2.57
CA VAL A 46 -4.96 22.01 -2.04
C VAL A 46 -6.14 22.27 -2.98
N HIS A 47 -6.25 23.48 -3.54
CA HIS A 47 -7.32 23.83 -4.47
C HIS A 47 -7.14 23.13 -5.82
N ASN A 48 -5.91 23.03 -6.33
CA ASN A 48 -5.64 22.19 -7.50
C ASN A 48 -5.97 20.72 -7.25
N ALA A 49 -5.64 20.19 -6.07
CA ALA A 49 -5.97 18.80 -5.73
C ALA A 49 -7.49 18.55 -5.59
N LEU A 50 -8.22 19.44 -4.90
CA LEU A 50 -9.67 19.39 -4.82
C LEU A 50 -10.31 19.51 -6.21
N GLY A 51 -9.80 20.41 -7.05
CA GLY A 51 -10.21 20.57 -8.44
C GLY A 51 -10.02 19.30 -9.28
N ARG A 52 -8.87 18.62 -9.15
CA ARG A 52 -8.63 17.32 -9.81
C ARG A 52 -9.65 16.27 -9.38
N VAL A 53 -10.01 16.22 -8.09
CA VAL A 53 -10.97 15.22 -7.60
C VAL A 53 -12.39 15.55 -8.05
N TYR A 54 -12.82 16.81 -8.01
CA TYR A 54 -14.09 17.22 -8.61
C TYR A 54 -14.17 16.88 -10.11
N ALA A 55 -13.09 17.07 -10.86
CA ALA A 55 -13.02 16.67 -12.27
C ALA A 55 -13.17 15.15 -12.47
N LYS A 56 -12.52 14.34 -11.62
CA LYS A 56 -12.62 12.87 -11.63
C LYS A 56 -14.04 12.36 -11.35
N ILE A 57 -14.85 13.09 -10.57
CA ILE A 57 -16.27 12.77 -10.29
C ILE A 57 -17.26 13.56 -11.15
N GLY A 58 -16.82 14.20 -12.24
CA GLY A 58 -17.70 14.89 -13.19
C GLY A 58 -18.24 16.26 -12.76
N ARG A 59 -17.80 16.81 -11.61
CA ARG A 59 -18.20 18.14 -11.11
C ARG A 59 -17.34 19.24 -11.73
N PHE A 60 -17.43 19.39 -13.05
CA PHE A 60 -16.53 20.25 -13.83
C PHE A 60 -16.62 21.74 -13.47
N GLU A 61 -17.80 22.26 -13.18
CA GLU A 61 -18.00 23.65 -12.74
C GLU A 61 -17.34 23.95 -11.38
N ASP A 62 -17.34 22.99 -10.45
CA ASP A 62 -16.61 23.10 -9.18
C ASP A 62 -15.11 22.98 -9.40
N ALA A 63 -14.66 22.03 -10.24
CA ALA A 63 -13.26 21.88 -10.61
C ALA A 63 -12.67 23.17 -11.21
N ILE A 64 -13.38 23.80 -12.14
CA ILE A 64 -13.02 25.10 -12.75
C ILE A 64 -12.87 26.19 -11.69
N ARG A 65 -13.75 26.22 -10.67
CA ARG A 65 -13.67 27.19 -9.57
C ARG A 65 -12.39 27.01 -8.77
N GLU A 66 -12.08 25.78 -8.36
CA GLU A 66 -10.90 25.50 -7.54
C GLU A 66 -9.59 25.71 -8.31
N PHE A 67 -9.50 25.35 -9.60
CA PHE A 67 -8.31 25.66 -10.40
C PHE A 67 -8.12 27.17 -10.59
N LYS A 68 -9.20 27.94 -10.77
CA LYS A 68 -9.11 29.41 -10.85
C LYS A 68 -8.68 30.03 -9.52
N TYR A 69 -9.10 29.48 -8.39
CA TYR A 69 -8.61 29.92 -7.08
C TYR A 69 -7.13 29.54 -6.85
N ALA A 70 -6.72 28.33 -7.24
CA ALA A 70 -5.31 27.91 -7.21
C ALA A 70 -4.41 28.85 -8.04
N LEU A 71 -4.90 29.32 -9.20
CA LEU A 71 -4.20 30.30 -10.05
C LEU A 71 -4.27 31.74 -9.52
N GLN A 72 -5.24 32.09 -8.68
CA GLN A 72 -5.25 33.37 -7.94
C GLN A 72 -4.18 33.36 -6.83
N LEU A 73 -3.98 32.22 -6.15
CA LEU A 73 -2.94 32.05 -5.14
C LEU A 73 -1.53 31.93 -5.76
N ASN A 74 -1.40 31.25 -6.90
CA ASN A 74 -0.15 31.16 -7.66
C ASN A 74 -0.41 31.22 -9.18
N PRO A 75 -0.28 32.41 -9.80
CA PRO A 75 -0.47 32.59 -11.24
C PRO A 75 0.49 31.81 -12.15
N GLN A 76 1.58 31.25 -11.60
CA GLN A 76 2.56 30.45 -12.33
C GLN A 76 2.36 28.93 -12.14
N TYR A 77 1.26 28.50 -11.52
CA TYR A 77 1.03 27.09 -11.23
C TYR A 77 0.58 26.29 -12.46
N LEU A 78 1.58 25.84 -13.22
CA LEU A 78 1.43 25.13 -14.49
C LEU A 78 0.49 23.91 -14.43
N GLU A 79 0.40 23.21 -13.30
CA GLU A 79 -0.52 22.06 -13.16
C GLU A 79 -1.99 22.52 -13.17
N ALA A 80 -2.35 23.49 -12.32
CA ALA A 80 -3.69 24.06 -12.28
C ALA A 80 -4.08 24.72 -13.62
N GLN A 81 -3.12 25.36 -14.31
CA GLN A 81 -3.35 25.92 -15.65
C GLN A 81 -3.68 24.84 -16.68
N ARG A 82 -2.93 23.72 -16.70
CA ARG A 82 -3.16 22.60 -17.61
C ARG A 82 -4.50 21.90 -17.31
N ASN A 83 -4.78 21.64 -16.05
CA ASN A 83 -6.03 21.01 -15.60
C ASN A 83 -7.26 21.88 -15.96
N LEU A 84 -7.17 23.20 -15.80
CA LEU A 84 -8.22 24.14 -16.19
C LEU A 84 -8.48 24.13 -17.69
N VAL A 85 -7.43 24.28 -18.51
CA VAL A 85 -7.54 24.27 -19.98
C VAL A 85 -8.09 22.94 -20.50
N GLU A 86 -7.69 21.82 -19.89
CA GLU A 86 -8.22 20.50 -20.25
C GLU A 86 -9.74 20.43 -20.03
N ILE A 87 -10.25 20.87 -18.87
CA ILE A 87 -11.70 20.83 -18.60
C ILE A 87 -12.47 21.83 -19.44
N GLU A 88 -11.98 23.07 -19.58
CA GLU A 88 -12.66 24.08 -20.41
C GLU A 88 -12.74 23.64 -21.89
N SER A 89 -11.77 22.85 -22.37
CA SER A 89 -11.82 22.22 -23.71
C SER A 89 -12.84 21.07 -23.83
N LYS A 90 -13.08 20.31 -22.74
CA LYS A 90 -13.98 19.14 -22.70
C LYS A 90 -15.44 19.49 -22.39
N LEU A 91 -15.68 20.55 -21.62
CA LEU A 91 -17.01 20.96 -21.16
C LEU A 91 -18.07 21.20 -22.28
N PRO A 92 -17.71 21.62 -23.51
CA PRO A 92 -18.65 21.69 -24.64
C PRO A 92 -18.92 20.33 -25.34
N LEU A 93 -18.12 19.31 -25.07
CA LEU A 93 -18.24 17.96 -25.63
C LEU A 93 -19.03 17.05 -24.69
N ILE A 94 -18.70 17.04 -23.40
CA ILE A 94 -19.40 16.23 -22.38
C ILE A 94 -20.90 16.53 -22.35
N ARG A 95 -21.28 17.82 -22.41
CA ARG A 95 -22.68 18.27 -22.52
C ARG A 95 -23.42 17.84 -23.80
N LYS A 96 -22.73 17.22 -24.76
CA LYS A 96 -23.32 16.54 -25.94
C LYS A 96 -23.28 15.02 -25.81
N GLU A 97 -22.28 14.47 -25.12
CA GLU A 97 -22.13 13.04 -24.87
C GLU A 97 -23.16 12.53 -23.85
N ASP A 98 -23.49 13.30 -22.80
CA ASP A 98 -24.57 12.96 -21.86
C ASP A 98 -25.93 12.82 -22.57
N LEU A 99 -26.19 13.68 -23.57
CA LEU A 99 -27.37 13.63 -24.44
C LEU A 99 -27.37 12.44 -25.44
N THR A 100 -26.25 11.70 -25.52
CA THR A 100 -26.02 10.64 -26.51
C THR A 100 -25.87 9.25 -25.87
N GLN A 101 -25.20 9.11 -24.71
CA GLN A 101 -25.02 7.83 -24.03
C GLN A 101 -26.35 7.19 -23.61
N SER A 102 -27.35 8.00 -23.28
CA SER A 102 -28.74 7.58 -23.03
C SER A 102 -29.39 6.77 -24.17
N LYS A 103 -28.80 6.77 -25.38
CA LYS A 103 -29.30 6.05 -26.57
C LYS A 103 -28.47 4.82 -26.96
N GLN A 104 -27.39 4.52 -26.26
CA GLN A 104 -26.46 3.43 -26.63
C GLN A 104 -26.39 2.29 -25.62
N GLN A 105 -27.13 2.39 -24.51
CA GLN A 105 -27.14 1.36 -23.46
C GLN A 105 -28.07 0.16 -23.76
N GLU A 106 -28.86 0.21 -24.84
CA GLU A 106 -29.76 -0.87 -25.27
C GLU A 106 -29.07 -1.99 -26.09
N SER A 107 -27.81 -1.82 -26.50
CA SER A 107 -27.13 -2.79 -27.37
C SER A 107 -25.65 -3.00 -27.03
N ILE A 108 -25.38 -4.07 -26.27
CA ILE A 108 -24.34 -5.10 -26.54
C ILE A 108 -24.40 -6.19 -25.46
N SER A 109 -24.77 -7.40 -25.88
CA SER A 109 -24.43 -8.69 -25.25
C SER A 109 -24.46 -9.75 -26.38
N GLN A 110 -23.97 -10.99 -26.16
CA GLN A 110 -23.54 -11.95 -27.21
C GLN A 110 -22.17 -11.53 -27.82
N ILE A 111 -21.14 -12.35 -28.04
CA ILE A 111 -20.84 -13.81 -27.91
C ILE A 111 -19.31 -13.97 -27.76
N GLN A 112 -18.78 -15.01 -27.07
CA GLN A 112 -17.59 -15.78 -27.55
C GLN A 112 -17.28 -17.08 -26.76
N LYS A 113 -16.73 -18.07 -27.50
CA LYS A 113 -16.19 -19.41 -27.11
C LYS A 113 -15.25 -19.88 -28.27
N THR A 114 -14.45 -20.97 -28.24
CA THR A 114 -14.31 -22.14 -27.32
C THR A 114 -12.84 -22.62 -27.24
N GLU A 115 -12.59 -23.79 -26.66
CA GLU A 115 -11.29 -24.48 -26.47
C GLU A 115 -10.72 -25.16 -27.74
N PHE A 116 -9.45 -25.61 -27.69
CA PHE A 116 -9.11 -26.99 -28.13
C PHE A 116 -7.85 -27.59 -27.42
N ILE A 117 -7.50 -28.85 -27.76
CA ILE A 117 -6.86 -29.86 -26.88
C ILE A 117 -5.62 -30.54 -27.51
N GLY A 118 -4.62 -30.92 -26.69
CA GLY A 118 -3.66 -32.02 -26.95
C GLY A 118 -2.22 -31.78 -26.44
N LYS A 119 -1.35 -32.80 -26.22
CA LYS A 119 -1.51 -34.25 -26.01
C LYS A 119 -0.20 -34.84 -25.38
N THR A 120 -0.19 -36.12 -24.99
CA THR A 120 0.95 -36.85 -24.33
C THR A 120 2.09 -37.21 -25.32
N THR A 121 3.27 -37.78 -24.98
CA THR A 121 3.60 -38.92 -24.06
C THR A 121 5.12 -39.05 -23.77
N SER A 122 5.52 -39.95 -22.83
CA SER A 122 6.88 -40.42 -22.47
C SER A 122 7.47 -41.45 -23.49
N ALA A 123 8.65 -42.13 -23.36
CA ALA A 123 9.65 -42.41 -22.30
C ALA A 123 11.09 -42.55 -22.94
N GLU A 124 12.17 -43.24 -22.50
CA GLU A 124 12.48 -44.19 -21.38
C GLU A 124 14.01 -44.20 -21.00
N LEU A 125 14.65 -45.35 -20.68
CA LEU A 125 16.07 -45.53 -20.26
C LEU A 125 16.96 -46.04 -21.44
N ILE A 126 18.26 -46.43 -21.36
CA ILE A 126 18.98 -47.54 -20.67
C ILE A 126 20.51 -47.30 -20.92
N LYS A 127 21.44 -47.13 -19.95
CA LYS A 127 22.06 -48.05 -18.95
C LYS A 127 23.09 -49.09 -19.49
N LYS A 128 24.40 -48.92 -19.19
CA LYS A 128 25.33 -49.97 -18.63
C LYS A 128 26.74 -49.40 -18.28
N THR A 129 27.49 -50.07 -17.39
CA THR A 129 28.89 -49.76 -16.99
C THR A 129 29.61 -51.03 -16.52
N VAL A 130 30.96 -51.07 -16.48
CA VAL A 130 31.78 -52.29 -16.35
C VAL A 130 32.96 -52.14 -15.34
N GLU A 131 33.19 -53.21 -14.58
CA GLU A 131 34.40 -53.65 -13.82
C GLU A 131 35.27 -52.69 -12.98
N ILE A 132 34.86 -52.54 -11.73
CA ILE A 132 35.55 -53.11 -10.54
C ILE A 132 36.98 -53.70 -10.73
N SER A 133 38.01 -52.85 -10.83
CA SER A 133 39.37 -53.20 -10.36
C SER A 133 40.15 -52.00 -9.81
N LEU A 134 40.11 -50.86 -10.50
CA LEU A 134 40.63 -49.55 -10.02
C LEU A 134 39.98 -49.10 -8.70
N ILE A 135 38.82 -49.67 -8.36
CA ILE A 135 37.88 -49.16 -7.35
C ILE A 135 38.49 -48.96 -5.96
N LYS A 136 39.42 -49.78 -5.46
CA LYS A 136 39.89 -49.64 -4.06
C LYS A 136 40.82 -48.44 -3.81
N VAL A 137 41.67 -48.08 -4.77
CA VAL A 137 42.55 -46.90 -4.68
C VAL A 137 41.76 -45.63 -5.06
N LEU A 138 40.85 -45.74 -6.00
CA LEU A 138 39.88 -44.68 -6.27
C LEU A 138 38.95 -44.45 -5.07
N ILE A 139 38.53 -45.48 -4.31
CA ILE A 139 37.70 -45.32 -3.10
C ILE A 139 38.38 -44.44 -2.06
N SER A 140 39.68 -44.60 -1.79
CA SER A 140 40.33 -43.82 -0.72
C SER A 140 40.54 -42.35 -1.11
N LEU A 141 41.04 -42.07 -2.33
CA LEU A 141 41.08 -40.69 -2.85
C LEU A 141 39.67 -40.12 -3.00
N SER A 142 38.71 -40.91 -3.50
CA SER A 142 37.31 -40.48 -3.61
C SER A 142 36.66 -40.29 -2.26
N LEU A 143 37.11 -40.91 -1.16
CA LEU A 143 36.55 -40.67 0.16
C LEU A 143 37.00 -39.31 0.71
N ILE A 144 38.26 -38.93 0.50
CA ILE A 144 38.76 -37.58 0.83
C ILE A 144 38.11 -36.54 -0.08
N VAL A 145 38.06 -36.79 -1.40
CA VAL A 145 37.37 -35.92 -2.35
C VAL A 145 35.86 -35.89 -2.10
N LEU A 146 35.23 -36.97 -1.63
CA LEU A 146 33.83 -37.01 -1.21
C LEU A 146 33.62 -36.25 0.09
N LEU A 147 34.54 -36.28 1.06
CA LEU A 147 34.46 -35.44 2.26
C LEU A 147 34.65 -33.96 1.93
N ILE A 148 35.51 -33.62 0.96
CA ILE A 148 35.66 -32.25 0.44
C ILE A 148 34.43 -31.82 -0.37
N ILE A 149 33.88 -32.69 -1.22
CA ILE A 149 32.64 -32.43 -1.98
C ILE A 149 31.44 -32.34 -1.05
N VAL A 150 31.27 -33.26 -0.09
CA VAL A 150 30.25 -33.17 0.97
C VAL A 150 30.46 -31.90 1.79
N GLY A 151 31.70 -31.51 2.08
CA GLY A 151 32.00 -30.20 2.66
C GLY A 151 31.44 -29.06 1.81
N ILE A 152 31.88 -28.95 0.56
CA ILE A 152 31.49 -27.90 -0.40
C ILE A 152 30.00 -27.95 -0.79
N TYR A 153 29.31 -29.08 -0.60
CA TYR A 153 27.92 -29.30 -1.04
C TYR A 153 26.91 -29.40 0.12
N PHE A 154 27.37 -29.59 1.37
CA PHE A 154 26.56 -29.58 2.59
C PHE A 154 26.89 -28.43 3.56
N LEU A 155 28.13 -27.91 3.68
CA LEU A 155 28.34 -26.69 4.49
C LEU A 155 27.52 -25.50 3.98
N PRO A 156 27.43 -25.18 2.67
CA PRO A 156 26.52 -24.15 2.19
C PRO A 156 25.02 -24.56 2.20
N LYS A 157 24.69 -25.74 2.74
CA LYS A 157 23.33 -26.11 3.17
C LYS A 157 23.14 -26.04 4.70
N LEU A 158 24.22 -26.10 5.48
CA LEU A 158 24.24 -25.76 6.92
C LEU A 158 24.18 -24.25 7.14
N ILE A 159 24.64 -23.44 6.17
CA ILE A 159 24.20 -22.05 6.05
C ILE A 159 22.69 -22.10 5.81
N LEU A 160 21.92 -21.87 6.88
CA LEU A 160 20.47 -21.71 6.81
C LEU A 160 20.19 -20.56 5.84
N LYS A 161 19.71 -20.90 4.64
CA LYS A 161 19.13 -19.91 3.73
C LYS A 161 17.89 -19.35 4.41
N GLU A 162 18.04 -18.19 5.04
CA GLU A 162 16.90 -17.50 5.64
C GLU A 162 15.84 -17.29 4.57
N LYS A 163 14.66 -17.86 4.78
CA LYS A 163 13.52 -17.63 3.90
C LYS A 163 13.14 -16.17 4.06
N ILE A 164 13.53 -15.33 3.10
CA ILE A 164 12.99 -13.98 2.95
C ILE A 164 11.49 -14.15 2.72
N VAL A 165 10.70 -13.63 3.65
CA VAL A 165 9.24 -13.58 3.55
C VAL A 165 8.86 -12.16 3.15
N SER A 166 8.21 -12.03 2.00
CA SER A 166 7.47 -10.81 1.66
C SER A 166 6.08 -10.88 2.30
N VAL A 167 5.63 -9.74 2.84
CA VAL A 167 4.25 -9.56 3.32
C VAL A 167 3.62 -8.46 2.50
N GLY A 168 2.45 -8.73 1.92
CA GLY A 168 1.66 -7.70 1.23
C GLY A 168 1.14 -6.68 2.25
N LEU A 169 1.58 -5.43 2.13
CA LEU A 169 1.07 -4.32 2.92
C LEU A 169 -0.17 -3.74 2.21
N PRO A 170 -1.27 -3.44 2.93
CA PRO A 170 -2.49 -2.88 2.33
C PRO A 170 -2.38 -1.40 1.93
N SER A 171 -1.27 -0.74 2.28
CA SER A 171 -1.01 0.68 2.04
C SER A 171 0.48 0.93 1.78
N SER A 172 0.78 1.99 1.03
CA SER A 172 2.13 2.55 0.86
C SER A 172 2.58 3.42 2.04
N ASN A 173 1.67 3.81 2.93
CA ASN A 173 1.91 4.84 3.96
C ASN A 173 2.21 4.23 5.35
N ILE A 174 2.75 3.00 5.36
CA ILE A 174 3.17 2.33 6.58
C ILE A 174 4.38 3.05 7.17
N THR A 175 4.23 3.57 8.38
CA THR A 175 5.25 4.39 9.06
C THR A 175 5.98 3.61 10.16
N GLY A 176 5.31 2.65 10.78
CA GLY A 176 5.88 1.75 11.78
C GLY A 176 5.49 0.29 11.54
N ILE A 177 6.41 -0.62 11.89
CA ILE A 177 6.20 -2.07 11.88
C ILE A 177 6.84 -2.67 13.14
N THR A 178 6.17 -3.63 13.77
CA THR A 178 6.74 -4.43 14.87
C THR A 178 6.30 -5.89 14.77
N TYR A 179 7.11 -6.83 15.26
CA TYR A 179 6.80 -8.26 15.25
C TYR A 179 7.10 -8.88 16.62
N SER A 180 6.11 -9.54 17.22
CA SER A 180 6.24 -10.22 18.50
C SER A 180 5.12 -11.23 18.71
N ASN A 181 5.33 -12.25 19.55
CA ASN A 181 4.36 -13.31 19.86
C ASN A 181 3.68 -13.93 18.62
N ARG A 182 4.47 -14.14 17.53
CA ARG A 182 4.00 -14.65 16.22
C ARG A 182 2.94 -13.79 15.52
N LYS A 183 2.88 -12.50 15.87
CA LYS A 183 2.06 -11.48 15.20
C LYS A 183 2.94 -10.39 14.61
N LEU A 184 2.68 -10.03 13.36
CA LEU A 184 3.21 -8.82 12.75
C LEU A 184 2.16 -7.72 12.92
N TRP A 185 2.61 -6.53 13.29
CA TRP A 185 1.78 -5.32 13.41
C TRP A 185 2.39 -4.20 12.58
N ALA A 186 1.54 -3.40 11.94
CA ALA A 186 1.97 -2.19 11.21
C ALA A 186 0.96 -1.06 11.40
N CYS A 187 1.39 0.19 11.21
CA CYS A 187 0.52 1.37 11.28
C CYS A 187 0.62 2.26 10.04
N ASP A 188 -0.53 2.65 9.49
CA ASP A 188 -0.68 3.71 8.49
C ASP A 188 -1.04 5.02 9.21
N LEU A 189 -0.18 6.01 9.04
CA LEU A 189 -0.33 7.34 9.64
C LEU A 189 -1.52 8.13 9.07
N LEU A 190 -1.77 8.01 7.77
CA LEU A 190 -2.70 8.85 7.03
C LEU A 190 -4.10 8.23 7.01
N LYS A 191 -4.23 6.91 6.79
CA LYS A 191 -5.50 6.19 6.97
C LYS A 191 -5.89 6.01 8.46
N GLN A 192 -4.97 6.27 9.40
CA GLN A 192 -5.14 6.00 10.85
C GLN A 192 -5.47 4.52 11.14
N GLU A 193 -4.95 3.63 10.30
CA GLU A 193 -5.21 2.20 10.36
C GLU A 193 -4.05 1.48 11.02
N ILE A 194 -4.36 0.54 11.90
CA ILE A 194 -3.40 -0.42 12.45
C ILE A 194 -3.77 -1.80 11.92
N TYR A 195 -2.77 -2.55 11.46
CA TYR A 195 -2.94 -3.85 10.83
C TYR A 195 -2.29 -4.95 11.68
N GLN A 196 -2.96 -6.08 11.85
CA GLN A 196 -2.41 -7.28 12.48
C GLN A 196 -2.41 -8.45 11.48
N TRP A 197 -1.26 -9.07 11.26
CA TRP A 197 -1.14 -10.38 10.62
C TRP A 197 -0.74 -11.44 11.66
N ASP A 198 -1.31 -12.63 11.55
CA ASP A 198 -0.81 -13.81 12.28
C ASP A 198 0.19 -14.58 11.42
N GLU A 199 1.29 -15.04 12.02
CA GLU A 199 2.30 -15.89 11.40
C GLU A 199 1.86 -17.37 11.39
N ILE A 200 1.48 -17.87 10.22
CA ILE A 200 1.09 -19.27 10.02
C ILE A 200 2.33 -20.18 9.89
N ARG A 201 2.18 -21.38 9.33
CA ARG A 201 3.30 -22.29 9.08
C ARG A 201 4.31 -21.65 8.09
N ASN A 202 5.57 -22.06 8.17
CA ASN A 202 6.66 -21.63 7.29
C ASN A 202 6.96 -20.11 7.28
N ARG A 203 6.63 -19.38 8.36
CA ARG A 203 6.74 -17.92 8.51
C ARG A 203 5.89 -17.09 7.53
N ASP A 204 4.92 -17.70 6.84
CA ASP A 204 3.99 -16.95 6.00
C ASP A 204 2.98 -16.19 6.88
N PHE A 205 2.45 -15.05 6.40
CA PHE A 205 1.58 -14.16 7.20
C PHE A 205 0.20 -13.98 6.57
N ILE A 206 -0.85 -14.00 7.40
CA ILE A 206 -2.24 -13.72 6.97
C ILE A 206 -2.77 -12.52 7.75
N LEU A 207 -3.21 -11.48 7.03
CA LEU A 207 -3.89 -10.32 7.62
C LEU A 207 -5.16 -10.78 8.33
N LYS A 208 -5.31 -10.42 9.60
CA LYS A 208 -6.46 -10.78 10.44
C LYS A 208 -7.38 -9.60 10.66
N ASN A 209 -6.82 -8.52 11.20
CA ASN A 209 -7.57 -7.38 11.70
C ASN A 209 -7.00 -6.09 11.09
N THR A 210 -7.90 -5.23 10.63
CA THR A 210 -7.64 -3.80 10.41
C THR A 210 -8.41 -3.03 11.47
N TYR A 211 -7.72 -2.16 12.19
CA TYR A 211 -8.27 -1.31 13.23
C TYR A 211 -8.21 0.14 12.75
N HIS A 212 -9.35 0.75 12.44
CA HIS A 212 -9.43 2.19 12.24
C HIS A 212 -9.38 2.89 13.61
N THR A 213 -8.70 4.03 13.71
CA THR A 213 -8.44 4.71 14.99
C THR A 213 -8.52 6.23 14.87
N ASP A 214 -8.78 6.93 15.99
CA ASP A 214 -8.78 8.40 16.05
C ASP A 214 -7.37 9.00 16.28
N ILE A 215 -6.33 8.17 16.33
CA ILE A 215 -4.94 8.57 16.59
C ILE A 215 -4.14 8.67 15.29
N PHE A 216 -2.97 9.31 15.31
CA PHE A 216 -2.07 9.42 14.16
C PHE A 216 -0.77 8.63 14.41
N PRO A 217 -0.79 7.29 14.24
CA PRO A 217 0.29 6.42 14.68
C PRO A 217 1.49 6.51 13.72
N LEU A 218 2.51 7.30 14.12
CA LEU A 218 3.78 7.40 13.40
C LEU A 218 4.70 6.19 13.65
N SER A 219 4.59 5.59 14.83
CA SER A 219 5.37 4.39 15.17
C SER A 219 4.57 3.46 16.09
N ILE A 220 4.94 2.18 16.05
CA ILE A 220 4.25 1.06 16.72
C ILE A 220 5.30 0.13 17.35
N THR A 221 5.06 -0.33 18.57
CA THR A 221 5.94 -1.29 19.26
C THR A 221 5.14 -2.16 20.25
N PHE A 222 5.72 -3.27 20.70
CA PHE A 222 5.04 -4.27 21.52
C PHE A 222 5.95 -4.80 22.64
N ASP A 223 5.53 -4.69 23.90
CA ASP A 223 6.36 -5.05 25.07
C ASP A 223 6.28 -6.53 25.50
N GLY A 224 5.42 -7.32 24.84
CA GLY A 224 5.08 -8.69 25.21
C GLY A 224 3.64 -8.85 25.70
N ASN A 225 3.06 -7.79 26.28
CA ASN A 225 1.69 -7.75 26.84
C ASN A 225 0.83 -6.66 26.18
N TYR A 226 1.41 -5.50 25.91
CA TYR A 226 0.73 -4.32 25.36
C TYR A 226 1.36 -3.86 24.05
N LEU A 227 0.50 -3.36 23.16
CA LEU A 227 0.92 -2.58 22.00
C LEU A 227 1.01 -1.10 22.40
N TYR A 228 2.01 -0.39 21.90
CA TYR A 228 2.17 1.04 22.06
C TYR A 228 2.22 1.71 20.69
N THR A 229 1.59 2.88 20.57
CA THR A 229 1.68 3.73 19.39
C THR A 229 2.11 5.13 19.79
N CYS A 230 2.96 5.75 18.98
CA CYS A 230 3.37 7.14 19.15
C CYS A 230 2.61 8.04 18.17
N ASP A 231 1.97 9.07 18.70
CA ASP A 231 1.26 10.10 17.96
C ASP A 231 1.95 11.45 18.17
N THR A 232 2.70 11.87 17.15
CA THR A 232 3.47 13.11 17.13
C THR A 232 2.66 14.35 16.71
N TRP A 233 1.37 14.20 16.43
CA TRP A 233 0.45 15.34 16.23
C TRP A 233 -0.23 15.72 17.54
N ASN A 234 -0.57 14.71 18.36
CA ASN A 234 -1.15 14.90 19.69
C ASN A 234 -0.11 14.93 20.83
N ASN A 235 1.18 14.75 20.53
CA ASN A 235 2.30 14.58 21.48
C ASN A 235 1.98 13.55 22.58
N LYS A 236 1.53 12.35 22.16
CA LYS A 236 1.10 11.29 23.08
C LYS A 236 1.56 9.91 22.65
N ILE A 237 1.92 9.10 23.65
CA ILE A 237 2.01 7.64 23.49
C ILE A 237 0.71 7.02 24.01
N TYR A 238 0.10 6.16 23.21
CA TYR A 238 -1.05 5.37 23.59
C TYR A 238 -0.61 3.93 23.86
N ARG A 239 -1.11 3.35 24.95
CA ARG A 239 -0.95 1.93 25.28
C ARG A 239 -2.27 1.22 25.12
N HIS A 240 -2.27 0.16 24.32
CA HIS A 240 -3.43 -0.63 23.93
C HIS A 240 -3.34 -2.06 24.48
N ILE A 241 -4.47 -2.65 24.83
CA ILE A 241 -4.60 -4.11 24.88
C ILE A 241 -4.65 -4.61 23.43
N PRO A 242 -3.86 -5.65 23.04
CA PRO A 242 -3.89 -6.26 21.71
C PRO A 242 -5.12 -7.18 21.52
N ASP A 243 -6.32 -6.67 21.83
CA ASP A 243 -7.60 -7.35 21.69
C ASP A 243 -8.27 -7.07 20.33
N ASN A 244 -9.50 -7.56 20.13
CA ASN A 244 -10.26 -7.37 18.89
C ASN A 244 -10.80 -5.93 18.69
N LYS A 245 -10.53 -5.00 19.61
CA LYS A 245 -10.89 -3.56 19.52
C LYS A 245 -9.68 -2.63 19.62
N LEU A 246 -8.49 -3.17 19.91
CA LEU A 246 -7.26 -2.44 20.21
C LEU A 246 -7.43 -1.42 21.36
N THR A 247 -8.12 -1.84 22.42
CA THR A 247 -8.59 -0.97 23.52
C THR A 247 -7.46 -0.13 24.15
N ILE A 248 -7.53 1.20 24.01
CA ILE A 248 -6.62 2.14 24.69
C ILE A 248 -6.85 2.08 26.20
N VAL A 249 -5.82 1.69 26.95
CA VAL A 249 -5.85 1.56 28.42
C VAL A 249 -4.98 2.58 29.15
N LYS A 250 -4.08 3.28 28.46
CA LYS A 250 -3.37 4.44 29.02
C LYS A 250 -2.91 5.39 27.92
N LYS A 251 -2.87 6.67 28.25
CA LYS A 251 -2.23 7.74 27.47
C LYS A 251 -1.06 8.29 28.30
N TYR A 252 0.01 8.68 27.63
CA TYR A 252 1.18 9.34 28.20
C TYR A 252 1.50 10.56 27.34
N ASP A 253 1.82 11.69 27.96
CA ASP A 253 2.28 12.89 27.26
C ASP A 253 3.78 12.80 26.95
N ILE A 254 4.23 13.52 25.91
CA ILE A 254 5.62 13.59 25.42
C ILE A 254 6.12 15.03 25.49
#